data_AF-T0RU19-F1
#
_entry.id   AF-T0RU19-F1
#
_cell.length_a   1.000
_cell.length_b   1.000
_cell.length_c   1.000
_cell.angle_alpha   90.00
_cell.angle_beta   90.00
_cell.angle_gamma   90.00
#
_symmetry.space_group_name_H-M   'P 1'
#
loop_
_entity.id
_entity.type
_entity.pdbx_description
1 polymer ?
#
loop_
_entity_poly.entity_id
_entity_poly.type
_entity_poly.pdbx_seq_one_letter_code
_entity_poly.pdbx_strand_id
1 'polypeptide(L)'
;MSLDINMIRSSFEKAKPIAGDVANKFYEFLFQDYPASKGLFTDVNMAAQKKALINSLVYIVDHLEDGEKLTNYLKKMGSRHVNYGTEPEHYSWVGQSLLKTFAFFFGDEWTPELKSQWTQAYTFIAETMLEGAENKTPEISQIREKARAICNNLLLETIEEQLDENFKEEVRAKVRSILVQVLEEESEKLFHNKKAA
;
A
#
# COMPACT_ATOMS: atom_id res chain seq x y z
N MET A 1 -21.13 14.81 12.80
CA MET A 1 -21.31 13.88 13.93
C MET A 1 -19.94 13.29 14.24
N SER A 2 -19.66 12.97 15.50
CA SER A 2 -18.46 12.22 15.88
C SER A 2 -18.63 10.74 15.54
N LEU A 3 -17.52 10.06 15.27
CA LEU A 3 -17.50 8.61 15.02
C LEU A 3 -17.91 7.85 16.30
N ASP A 4 -18.86 6.91 16.18
CA ASP A 4 -19.18 5.98 17.25
C ASP A 4 -18.26 4.75 17.17
N ILE A 5 -17.15 4.83 17.90
CA ILE A 5 -16.12 3.79 17.92
C ILE A 5 -16.66 2.47 18.49
N ASN A 6 -17.57 2.53 19.47
CA ASN A 6 -18.13 1.33 20.09
C ASN A 6 -19.05 0.58 19.13
N MET A 7 -19.82 1.31 18.33
CA MET A 7 -20.67 0.71 17.30
C MET A 7 -19.83 0.01 16.22
N ILE A 8 -18.72 0.63 15.79
CA ILE A 8 -17.80 0.04 14.81
C ILE A 8 -17.11 -1.19 15.40
N ARG A 9 -16.56 -1.11 16.61
CA ARG A 9 -15.89 -2.24 17.26
C ARG A 9 -16.85 -3.41 17.47
N SER A 10 -18.02 -3.18 18.07
CA SER A 10 -18.99 -4.24 18.36
C SER A 10 -19.53 -4.92 17.09
N SER A 11 -19.76 -4.16 16.01
CA SER A 11 -20.12 -4.76 14.72
C SER A 11 -18.97 -5.57 14.11
N PHE A 12 -17.73 -5.05 14.17
CA PHE A 12 -16.57 -5.77 13.64
C PHE A 12 -16.21 -7.04 14.43
N GLU A 13 -16.43 -7.07 15.75
CA GLU A 13 -16.25 -8.28 16.58
C GLU A 13 -17.04 -9.46 16.04
N LYS A 14 -18.26 -9.23 15.52
CA LYS A 14 -19.08 -10.27 14.90
C LYS A 14 -18.49 -10.80 13.59
N ALA A 15 -17.70 -9.98 12.90
CA ALA A 15 -17.02 -10.36 11.66
C ALA A 15 -15.70 -11.14 11.91
N LYS A 16 -15.06 -11.00 13.08
CA LYS A 16 -13.77 -11.66 13.39
C LYS A 16 -13.80 -13.19 13.23
N PRO A 17 -14.80 -13.95 13.71
CA PRO A 17 -14.86 -15.41 13.55
C PRO A 17 -14.97 -15.87 12.09
N ILE A 18 -15.51 -15.02 11.21
CA ILE A 18 -15.75 -15.29 9.79
C ILE A 18 -14.84 -14.47 8.88
N ALA A 19 -13.71 -13.96 9.40
CA ALA A 19 -12.86 -13.02 8.69
C ALA A 19 -12.34 -13.54 7.34
N GLY A 20 -12.13 -14.87 7.22
CA GLY A 20 -11.78 -15.49 5.94
C GLY A 20 -12.85 -15.30 4.87
N ASP A 21 -14.12 -15.49 5.23
CA ASP A 21 -15.26 -15.32 4.32
C ASP A 21 -15.50 -13.85 3.99
N VAL A 22 -15.30 -12.96 4.96
CA VAL A 22 -15.33 -11.50 4.74
C VAL A 22 -14.30 -11.10 3.69
N ALA A 23 -13.05 -11.55 3.82
CA ALA A 23 -12.01 -11.25 2.84
C ALA A 23 -12.32 -11.85 1.46
N ASN A 24 -12.87 -13.07 1.41
CA ASN A 24 -13.26 -13.70 0.16
C ASN A 24 -14.33 -12.89 -0.57
N LYS A 25 -15.41 -12.54 0.13
CA LYS A 25 -16.53 -11.78 -0.44
C LYS A 25 -16.13 -10.36 -0.82
N PHE A 26 -15.23 -9.73 -0.06
CA PHE A 26 -14.65 -8.44 -0.43
C PHE A 26 -13.95 -8.49 -1.80
N TYR A 27 -13.06 -9.45 -2.02
CA TYR A 27 -12.36 -9.56 -3.30
C TYR A 27 -13.29 -9.99 -4.45
N GLU A 28 -14.30 -10.81 -4.16
CA GLU A 28 -15.36 -11.13 -5.12
C GLU A 28 -16.08 -9.86 -5.59
N PHE A 29 -16.56 -9.03 -4.67
CA PHE A 29 -17.22 -7.76 -5.02
C PHE A 29 -16.28 -6.77 -5.70
N LEU A 30 -15.04 -6.61 -5.22
CA LEU A 30 -14.06 -5.72 -5.84
C LEU A 30 -13.80 -6.10 -7.30
N PHE A 31 -13.57 -7.37 -7.58
CA PHE A 31 -13.25 -7.84 -8.91
C PHE A 31 -14.45 -7.96 -9.85
N GLN A 32 -15.66 -8.07 -9.29
CA GLN A 32 -16.91 -8.04 -10.03
C GLN A 32 -17.29 -6.61 -10.42
N ASP A 33 -17.31 -5.70 -9.46
CA ASP A 33 -17.79 -4.32 -9.66
C ASP A 33 -16.70 -3.45 -10.33
N TYR A 34 -15.41 -3.75 -10.08
CA TYR A 34 -14.27 -3.03 -10.63
C TYR A 34 -13.24 -3.98 -11.26
N PRO A 35 -13.53 -4.59 -12.43
CA PRO A 35 -12.64 -5.57 -13.06
C PRO A 35 -11.23 -5.05 -13.35
N ALA A 36 -11.07 -3.73 -13.56
CA ALA A 36 -9.79 -3.07 -13.77
C ALA A 36 -8.82 -3.26 -12.59
N SER A 37 -9.35 -3.40 -11.36
CA SER A 37 -8.54 -3.61 -10.16
C SER A 37 -7.75 -4.92 -10.18
N LYS A 38 -8.17 -5.93 -10.97
CA LYS A 38 -7.50 -7.24 -11.06
C LYS A 38 -6.02 -7.11 -11.46
N GLY A 39 -5.68 -6.10 -12.26
CA GLY A 39 -4.30 -5.86 -12.69
C GLY A 39 -3.33 -5.66 -11.52
N LEU A 40 -3.79 -5.02 -10.43
CA LEU A 40 -3.02 -4.78 -9.22
C LEU A 40 -2.68 -6.07 -8.44
N PHE A 41 -3.33 -7.18 -8.77
CA PHE A 41 -3.22 -8.45 -8.04
C PHE A 41 -2.68 -9.62 -8.88
N THR A 42 -2.19 -9.35 -10.10
CA THR A 42 -1.76 -10.38 -11.06
C THR A 42 -0.65 -11.29 -10.50
N ASP A 43 0.35 -10.71 -9.84
CA ASP A 43 1.49 -11.44 -9.26
C ASP A 43 1.42 -11.53 -7.72
N VAL A 44 0.21 -11.41 -7.16
CA VAL A 44 -0.02 -11.38 -5.71
C VAL A 44 -0.50 -12.73 -5.22
N ASN A 45 0.13 -13.25 -4.15
CA ASN A 45 -0.41 -14.38 -3.43
C ASN A 45 -1.72 -13.97 -2.72
N MET A 46 -2.86 -14.32 -3.32
CA MET A 46 -4.17 -13.92 -2.82
C MET A 46 -4.51 -14.44 -1.42
N ALA A 47 -3.96 -15.58 -1.00
CA ALA A 47 -4.17 -16.08 0.36
C ALA A 47 -3.46 -15.19 1.39
N ALA A 48 -2.21 -14.82 1.12
CA ALA A 48 -1.47 -13.89 1.95
C ALA A 48 -2.11 -12.49 1.96
N GLN A 49 -2.58 -12.02 0.79
CA GLN A 49 -3.23 -10.73 0.64
C GLN A 49 -4.54 -10.64 1.44
N LYS A 50 -5.39 -11.67 1.39
CA LYS A 50 -6.62 -11.74 2.19
C LYS A 50 -6.32 -11.67 3.68
N LYS A 51 -5.30 -12.38 4.15
CA LYS A 51 -4.85 -12.31 5.55
C LYS A 51 -4.33 -10.92 5.91
N ALA A 52 -3.56 -10.29 5.03
CA ALA A 52 -3.04 -8.93 5.23
C ALA A 52 -4.18 -7.91 5.37
N LEU A 53 -5.21 -7.98 4.52
CA LEU A 53 -6.41 -7.14 4.59
C LEU A 53 -7.09 -7.25 5.95
N ILE A 54 -7.39 -8.47 6.40
CA ILE A 54 -8.04 -8.70 7.71
C ILE A 54 -7.18 -8.17 8.86
N ASN A 55 -5.88 -8.47 8.86
CA ASN A 55 -4.98 -8.00 9.90
C ASN A 55 -4.94 -6.47 9.97
N SER A 56 -4.95 -5.78 8.82
CA SER A 56 -5.03 -4.33 8.77
C SER A 56 -6.36 -3.80 9.30
N LEU A 57 -7.50 -4.41 8.95
CA LEU A 57 -8.81 -4.01 9.48
C LEU A 57 -8.89 -4.21 11.00
N VAL A 58 -8.43 -5.34 11.51
CA VAL A 58 -8.34 -5.61 12.96
C VAL A 58 -7.49 -4.53 13.64
N TYR A 59 -6.28 -4.28 13.14
CA TYR A 59 -5.40 -3.28 13.72
C TYR A 59 -6.05 -1.89 13.74
N ILE A 60 -6.70 -1.49 12.66
CA ILE A 60 -7.38 -0.18 12.56
C ILE A 60 -8.50 -0.09 13.59
N VAL A 61 -9.40 -1.08 13.65
CA VAL A 61 -10.54 -1.10 14.57
C VAL A 61 -10.11 -1.09 16.04
N ASP A 62 -9.07 -1.87 16.37
CA ASP A 62 -8.54 -1.93 17.73
C ASP A 62 -7.95 -0.57 18.17
N HIS A 63 -7.40 0.22 17.23
CA HIS A 63 -6.72 1.49 17.50
C HIS A 63 -7.53 2.76 17.15
N LEU A 64 -8.84 2.67 16.91
CA LEU A 64 -9.67 3.84 16.57
C LEU A 64 -9.63 4.99 17.60
N GLU A 65 -9.32 4.69 18.86
CA GLU A 65 -9.17 5.70 19.93
C GLU A 65 -7.77 6.31 20.00
N ASP A 66 -6.76 5.67 19.40
CA ASP A 66 -5.37 6.11 19.41
C ASP A 66 -5.07 6.86 18.10
N GLY A 67 -5.61 8.08 18.01
CA GLY A 67 -5.63 8.88 16.80
C GLY A 67 -4.26 9.12 16.18
N GLU A 68 -3.22 9.42 16.98
CA GLU A 68 -1.88 9.68 16.46
C GLU A 68 -1.21 8.41 15.94
N LYS A 69 -1.26 7.32 16.70
CA LYS A 69 -0.67 6.04 16.29
C LYS A 69 -1.36 5.48 15.05
N LEU A 70 -2.68 5.55 15.01
CA LEU A 70 -3.46 5.12 13.85
C LEU A 70 -3.14 5.97 12.63
N THR A 71 -3.10 7.30 12.77
CA THR A 71 -2.74 8.22 11.68
C THR A 71 -1.37 7.90 11.10
N ASN A 72 -0.35 7.74 11.96
CA ASN A 72 1.00 7.39 11.53
C ASN A 72 1.07 6.03 10.82
N TYR A 73 0.33 5.04 11.30
CA TYR A 73 0.22 3.73 10.65
C TYR A 73 -0.41 3.83 9.25
N LEU A 74 -1.51 4.57 9.12
CA LEU A 74 -2.23 4.77 7.86
C LEU A 74 -1.40 5.54 6.85
N LYS A 75 -0.70 6.61 7.26
CA LYS A 75 0.21 7.35 6.35
C LYS A 75 1.32 6.45 5.80
N LYS A 76 1.95 5.65 6.66
CA LYS A 76 2.96 4.66 6.23
C LYS A 76 2.37 3.61 5.29
N MET A 77 1.13 3.20 5.54
CA MET A 77 0.44 2.26 4.66
C MET A 77 0.18 2.87 3.28
N GLY A 78 -0.34 4.10 3.22
CA GLY A 78 -0.56 4.83 1.98
C GLY A 78 0.71 5.05 1.16
N SER A 79 1.81 5.44 1.82
CA SER A 79 3.14 5.53 1.19
C SER A 79 3.56 4.19 0.56
N ARG A 80 3.34 3.05 1.20
CA ARG A 80 3.61 1.74 0.58
C ARG A 80 2.70 1.44 -0.61
N HIS A 81 1.42 1.84 -0.56
CA HIS A 81 0.45 1.57 -1.62
C HIS A 81 0.81 2.23 -2.96
N VAL A 82 1.53 3.36 -2.93
CA VAL A 82 2.12 3.96 -4.16
C VAL A 82 3.03 2.97 -4.90
N ASN A 83 3.80 2.16 -4.19
CA ASN A 83 4.68 1.16 -4.83
C ASN A 83 3.92 0.00 -5.49
N TYR A 84 2.65 -0.20 -5.11
CA TYR A 84 1.81 -1.25 -5.67
C TYR A 84 1.03 -0.77 -6.90
N GLY A 85 1.24 0.48 -7.33
CA GLY A 85 0.48 1.08 -8.43
C GLY A 85 -0.92 1.56 -8.01
N THR A 86 -1.16 1.76 -6.70
CA THR A 86 -2.45 2.26 -6.23
C THR A 86 -2.60 3.75 -6.58
N GLU A 87 -3.67 4.08 -7.29
CA GLU A 87 -4.08 5.44 -7.63
C GLU A 87 -5.24 5.92 -6.73
N PRO A 88 -5.50 7.24 -6.67
CA PRO A 88 -6.57 7.78 -5.82
C PRO A 88 -7.95 7.17 -6.05
N GLU A 89 -8.29 6.85 -7.31
CA GLU A 89 -9.59 6.27 -7.65
C GLU A 89 -9.81 4.88 -7.00
N HIS A 90 -8.74 4.09 -6.85
CA HIS A 90 -8.82 2.74 -6.29
C HIS A 90 -9.32 2.72 -4.83
N TYR A 91 -9.10 3.79 -4.06
CA TYR A 91 -9.63 3.91 -2.70
C TYR A 91 -11.16 3.93 -2.72
N SER A 92 -11.78 4.65 -3.66
CA SER A 92 -13.24 4.66 -3.77
C SER A 92 -13.82 3.27 -4.07
N TRP A 93 -13.12 2.47 -4.89
CA TRP A 93 -13.52 1.10 -5.25
C TRP A 93 -13.43 0.16 -4.06
N VAL A 94 -12.33 0.26 -3.31
CA VAL A 94 -12.12 -0.52 -2.07
C VAL A 94 -13.19 -0.18 -1.04
N GLY A 95 -13.48 1.10 -0.82
CA GLY A 95 -14.52 1.54 0.12
C GLY A 95 -15.90 0.99 -0.21
N GLN A 96 -16.31 1.12 -1.48
CA GLN A 96 -17.60 0.61 -1.95
C GLN A 96 -17.70 -0.91 -1.79
N SER A 97 -16.64 -1.64 -2.15
CA SER A 97 -16.58 -3.10 -2.02
C SER A 97 -16.61 -3.56 -0.57
N LEU A 98 -15.92 -2.84 0.32
CA LEU A 98 -15.90 -3.15 1.76
C LEU A 98 -17.25 -2.91 2.42
N LEU A 99 -17.88 -1.75 2.16
CA LEU A 99 -19.21 -1.44 2.68
C LEU A 99 -20.28 -2.41 2.16
N LYS A 100 -20.18 -2.82 0.88
CA LYS A 100 -21.05 -3.86 0.29
C LYS A 100 -20.84 -5.22 0.97
N THR A 101 -19.61 -5.55 1.33
CA THR A 101 -19.28 -6.78 2.07
C THR A 101 -19.88 -6.75 3.47
N PHE A 102 -19.73 -5.64 4.20
CA PHE A 102 -20.35 -5.50 5.52
C PHE A 102 -21.87 -5.55 5.47
N ALA A 103 -22.49 -4.90 4.48
CA ALA A 103 -23.93 -5.02 4.25
C ALA A 103 -24.38 -6.47 4.06
N PHE A 104 -23.62 -7.25 3.29
CA PHE A 104 -23.90 -8.67 3.05
C PHE A 104 -23.84 -9.51 4.33
N PHE A 105 -22.82 -9.32 5.18
CA PHE A 105 -22.65 -10.13 6.39
C PHE A 105 -23.47 -9.67 7.59
N PHE A 106 -23.69 -8.37 7.74
CA PHE A 106 -24.46 -7.83 8.86
C PHE A 106 -25.97 -7.88 8.62
N GLY A 107 -26.42 -8.01 7.37
CA GLY A 107 -27.83 -8.24 7.04
C GLY A 107 -28.74 -7.18 7.67
N ASP A 108 -29.72 -7.61 8.46
CA ASP A 108 -30.67 -6.73 9.16
C ASP A 108 -29.99 -5.77 10.16
N GLU A 109 -28.79 -6.12 10.65
CA GLU A 109 -28.01 -5.24 11.52
C GLU A 109 -27.33 -4.09 10.75
N TRP A 110 -27.28 -4.14 9.41
CA TRP A 110 -26.72 -3.08 8.57
C TRP A 110 -27.68 -1.88 8.44
N THR A 111 -27.95 -1.23 9.57
CA THR A 111 -28.82 -0.07 9.65
C THR A 111 -28.21 1.14 8.91
N PRO A 112 -29.02 2.14 8.54
CA PRO A 112 -28.50 3.40 7.96
C PRO A 112 -27.46 4.08 8.85
N GLU A 113 -27.62 3.96 10.17
CA GLU A 113 -26.68 4.48 11.15
C GLU A 113 -25.35 3.71 11.11
N LEU A 114 -25.37 2.38 11.14
CA LEU A 114 -24.16 1.56 11.07
C LEU A 114 -23.39 1.81 9.76
N LYS A 115 -24.12 1.88 8.64
CA LYS A 115 -23.56 2.24 7.34
C LYS A 115 -22.87 3.60 7.38
N SER A 116 -23.51 4.60 8.00
CA SER A 116 -22.94 5.94 8.13
C SER A 116 -21.65 5.93 8.95
N GLN A 117 -21.60 5.19 10.06
CA GLN A 117 -20.39 5.06 10.88
C GLN A 117 -19.24 4.42 10.12
N TRP A 118 -19.48 3.29 9.44
CA TRP A 118 -18.45 2.63 8.63
C TRP A 118 -18.01 3.45 7.42
N THR A 119 -18.93 4.21 6.81
CA THR A 119 -18.58 5.13 5.71
C THR A 119 -17.62 6.21 6.22
N GLN A 120 -17.93 6.84 7.35
CA GLN A 120 -17.07 7.86 7.96
C GLN A 120 -15.70 7.29 8.35
N ALA A 121 -15.67 6.09 8.97
CA ALA A 121 -14.42 5.42 9.32
C ALA A 121 -13.57 5.11 8.07
N TYR A 122 -14.19 4.60 7.00
CA TYR A 122 -13.49 4.33 5.76
C TYR A 122 -12.96 5.60 5.10
N THR A 123 -13.75 6.67 5.07
CA THR A 123 -13.31 7.97 4.53
C THR A 123 -12.07 8.46 5.26
N PHE A 124 -12.08 8.43 6.60
CA PHE A 124 -10.90 8.79 7.40
C PHE A 124 -9.65 7.96 7.06
N ILE A 125 -9.83 6.63 6.90
CA ILE A 125 -8.75 5.72 6.50
C ILE A 125 -8.19 6.11 5.13
N ALA A 126 -9.07 6.28 4.14
CA ALA A 126 -8.69 6.58 2.76
C ALA A 126 -7.98 7.93 2.65
N GLU A 127 -8.54 8.99 3.26
CA GLU A 127 -7.95 10.33 3.25
C GLU A 127 -6.56 10.34 3.91
N THR A 128 -6.41 9.66 5.05
CA THR A 128 -5.11 9.59 5.76
C THR A 128 -4.07 8.80 4.96
N MET A 129 -4.49 7.73 4.28
CA MET A 129 -3.61 6.98 3.39
C MET A 129 -3.22 7.80 2.16
N LEU A 130 -4.14 8.56 1.57
CA LEU A 130 -3.85 9.47 0.46
C LEU A 130 -2.84 10.54 0.87
N GLU A 131 -3.00 11.15 2.05
CA GLU A 131 -2.00 12.07 2.59
C GLU A 131 -0.61 11.41 2.72
N GLY A 132 -0.57 10.16 3.19
CA GLY A 132 0.66 9.37 3.25
C GLY A 132 1.28 9.05 1.88
N ALA A 133 0.44 8.80 0.88
CA ALA A 133 0.85 8.57 -0.50
C ALA A 133 1.44 9.84 -1.13
N GLU A 134 0.79 10.98 -0.90
CA GLU A 134 1.26 12.29 -1.34
C GLU A 134 2.60 12.63 -0.71
N ASN A 135 2.80 12.40 0.59
CA ASN A 135 4.04 12.68 1.33
C ASN A 135 5.28 11.88 0.86
N LYS A 136 5.09 10.77 0.14
CA LYS A 136 6.18 10.06 -0.54
C LYS A 136 6.66 10.77 -1.80
N THR A 137 5.79 11.55 -2.42
CA THR A 137 6.08 12.33 -3.63
C THR A 137 7.14 13.42 -3.35
N PRO A 138 7.13 14.14 -2.21
CA PRO A 138 8.25 14.96 -1.75
C PRO A 138 9.51 14.15 -1.42
N GLU A 139 9.47 13.03 -0.71
CA GLU A 139 10.71 12.34 -0.32
C GLU A 139 11.45 11.71 -1.50
N ILE A 140 10.76 11.04 -2.42
CA ILE A 140 11.42 10.48 -3.62
C ILE A 140 11.83 11.60 -4.57
N SER A 141 11.04 12.67 -4.72
CA SER A 141 11.46 13.81 -5.54
C SER A 141 12.64 14.54 -4.91
N GLN A 142 12.66 14.78 -3.60
CA GLN A 142 13.77 15.42 -2.87
C GLN A 142 15.01 14.53 -2.82
N ILE A 143 14.88 13.21 -2.69
CA ILE A 143 16.02 12.29 -2.78
C ILE A 143 16.55 12.26 -4.22
N ARG A 144 15.68 12.25 -5.25
CA ARG A 144 16.10 12.35 -6.66
C ARG A 144 16.68 13.72 -7.00
N GLU A 145 16.18 14.79 -6.41
CA GLU A 145 16.61 16.17 -6.63
C GLU A 145 17.91 16.46 -5.87
N LYS A 146 18.07 15.95 -4.63
CA LYS A 146 19.35 15.93 -3.92
C LYS A 146 20.37 15.05 -4.64
N ALA A 147 19.99 13.86 -5.11
CA ALA A 147 20.88 13.01 -5.90
C ALA A 147 21.26 13.67 -7.23
N ARG A 148 20.33 14.35 -7.92
CA ARG A 148 20.59 15.14 -9.13
C ARG A 148 21.46 16.36 -8.84
N ALA A 149 21.23 17.08 -7.74
CA ALA A 149 22.02 18.24 -7.36
C ALA A 149 23.43 17.84 -6.94
N ILE A 150 23.59 16.70 -6.26
CA ILE A 150 24.88 16.08 -5.93
C ILE A 150 25.59 15.65 -7.22
N CYS A 151 24.91 14.94 -8.13
CA CYS A 151 25.49 14.54 -9.42
C CYS A 151 25.83 15.74 -10.32
N ASN A 152 25.02 16.81 -10.31
CA ASN A 152 25.29 18.00 -11.11
C ASN A 152 26.43 18.84 -10.51
N ASN A 153 26.48 19.02 -9.18
CA ASN A 153 27.51 19.86 -8.56
C ASN A 153 28.87 19.16 -8.38
N LEU A 154 28.93 17.82 -8.30
CA LEU A 154 30.21 17.09 -8.21
C LEU A 154 30.79 16.69 -9.57
N LEU A 155 29.98 16.65 -10.64
CA LEU A 155 30.39 16.05 -11.91
C LEU A 155 30.53 17.08 -13.06
N LEU A 156 29.82 18.22 -13.01
CA LEU A 156 29.88 19.21 -14.10
C LEU A 156 30.98 20.26 -13.97
N GLU A 157 31.46 20.60 -12.76
CA GLU A 157 32.50 21.64 -12.64
C GLU A 157 33.94 21.12 -12.78
N THR A 158 34.19 19.82 -12.58
CA THR A 158 35.58 19.32 -12.47
C THR A 158 35.99 18.31 -13.54
N ILE A 159 35.06 17.65 -14.23
CA ILE A 159 35.38 16.35 -14.85
C ILE A 159 34.93 16.17 -16.32
N GLU A 160 33.92 16.88 -16.83
CA GLU A 160 33.48 16.67 -18.23
C GLU A 160 34.49 17.15 -19.29
N GLU A 161 35.32 18.16 -19.00
CA GLU A 161 36.35 18.61 -19.94
C GLU A 161 37.64 17.75 -19.94
N GLN A 162 37.84 16.89 -18.93
CA GLN A 162 39.11 16.16 -18.74
C GLN A 162 39.02 14.64 -18.83
N LEU A 163 37.82 14.06 -18.94
CA LEU A 163 37.68 12.61 -19.10
C LEU A 163 37.56 12.22 -20.57
N ASP A 164 38.51 11.40 -21.02
CA ASP A 164 38.42 10.75 -22.32
C ASP A 164 37.28 9.73 -22.37
N GLU A 165 36.82 9.41 -23.59
CA GLU A 165 35.70 8.51 -23.81
C GLU A 165 35.96 7.07 -23.36
N ASN A 166 37.23 6.61 -23.27
CA ASN A 166 37.52 5.28 -22.74
C ASN A 166 37.22 5.20 -21.25
N PHE A 167 37.54 6.25 -20.48
CA PHE A 167 37.22 6.28 -19.05
C PHE A 167 35.71 6.34 -18.81
N LYS A 168 34.96 7.08 -19.64
CA LYS A 168 33.48 7.10 -19.58
C LYS A 168 32.89 5.73 -19.87
N GLU A 169 33.43 5.00 -20.85
CA GLU A 169 33.01 3.62 -21.12
C GLU A 169 33.41 2.65 -20.01
N GLU A 170 34.56 2.84 -19.36
CA GLU A 170 34.96 2.00 -18.22
C GLU A 170 34.01 2.18 -17.02
N VAL A 171 33.60 3.42 -16.74
CA VAL A 171 32.61 3.72 -15.69
C VAL A 171 31.26 3.11 -16.05
N ARG A 172 30.78 3.27 -17.29
CA ARG A 172 29.53 2.64 -17.77
C ARG A 172 29.58 1.12 -17.64
N ALA A 173 30.71 0.50 -17.98
CA ALA A 173 30.92 -0.94 -17.85
C ALA A 173 30.89 -1.40 -16.39
N LYS A 174 31.54 -0.68 -15.47
CA LYS A 174 31.52 -0.98 -14.03
C LYS A 174 30.12 -0.83 -13.42
N VAL A 175 29.38 0.22 -13.78
CA VAL A 175 28.00 0.40 -13.33
C VAL A 175 27.09 -0.72 -13.83
N ARG A 176 27.21 -1.12 -15.11
CA ARG A 176 26.48 -2.28 -15.66
C ARG A 176 26.82 -3.56 -14.90
N SER A 177 28.10 -3.80 -14.60
CA SER A 177 28.55 -4.98 -13.85
C SER A 177 27.96 -5.05 -12.44
N ILE A 178 27.99 -3.94 -11.69
CA ILE A 178 27.44 -3.87 -10.33
C ILE A 178 25.92 -4.10 -10.35
N LEU A 179 25.21 -3.52 -11.32
CA LEU A 179 23.78 -3.74 -11.49
C LEU A 179 23.44 -5.21 -11.72
N VAL A 180 24.23 -5.90 -12.54
CA VAL A 180 24.06 -7.34 -12.79
C VAL A 180 24.31 -8.16 -11.52
N GLN A 181 25.39 -7.88 -10.78
CA GLN A 181 25.70 -8.58 -9.53
C GLN A 181 24.60 -8.42 -8.47
N VAL A 182 24.07 -7.21 -8.30
CA VAL A 182 22.98 -6.95 -7.35
C VAL A 182 21.70 -7.70 -7.76
N LEU A 183 21.40 -7.78 -9.05
CA LEU A 183 20.26 -8.54 -9.55
C LEU A 183 20.44 -10.05 -9.37
N GLU A 184 21.66 -10.56 -9.54
CA GLU A 184 22.00 -11.97 -9.29
C GLU A 184 21.89 -12.34 -7.81
N GLU A 185 22.43 -11.51 -6.91
CA GLU A 185 22.32 -11.74 -5.46
C GLU A 185 20.87 -11.73 -4.96
N GLU A 186 20.05 -10.79 -5.44
CA GLU A 186 18.62 -10.74 -5.09
C GLU A 186 17.86 -11.94 -5.68
N SER A 187 18.20 -12.36 -6.90
CA SER A 187 17.67 -13.58 -7.51
C SER A 187 18.00 -14.83 -6.67
N GLU A 188 19.26 -15.00 -6.26
CA GLU A 188 19.69 -16.16 -5.46
C GLU A 188 19.04 -16.24 -4.08
N LYS A 189 18.84 -15.09 -3.41
CA LYS A 189 18.09 -15.00 -2.14
C LYS A 189 16.64 -15.47 -2.31
N LEU A 190 16.01 -15.13 -3.43
CA LEU A 190 14.65 -15.55 -3.76
C LEU A 190 14.54 -17.06 -4.03
N PHE A 191 15.58 -17.69 -4.59
CA PHE A 191 15.60 -19.13 -4.86
C PHE A 191 15.94 -19.99 -3.62
N HIS A 192 16.77 -19.52 -2.70
CA HIS A 192 17.16 -20.30 -1.50
C HIS A 192 16.09 -20.30 -0.39
N ASN A 193 15.26 -19.25 -0.32
CA ASN A 193 14.19 -19.17 0.69
C ASN A 193 13.00 -20.13 0.44
N LYS A 194 12.99 -20.85 -0.70
CA LYS A 194 12.00 -21.88 -1.04
C LYS A 194 12.39 -23.32 -0.65
N LYS A 195 13.61 -23.55 -0.16
CA LYS A 195 14.09 -24.90 0.26
C LYS A 195 14.14 -25.12 1.78
N ALA A 196 13.80 -24.10 2.58
CA ALA A 196 13.83 -24.15 4.05
C ALA A 196 12.43 -24.06 4.70
N ALA A 197 11.36 -24.23 3.91
CA ALA A 197 9.97 -24.27 4.38
C ALA A 197 9.31 -25.58 3.95
#